data_AF-A0A429EIP9-F1
#
_entry.id   AF-A0A429EIP9-F1
#
_cell.length_a   1.000
_cell.length_b   1.000
_cell.length_c   1.000
_cell.angle_alpha   90.00
_cell.angle_beta   90.00
_cell.angle_gamma   90.00
#
_symmetry.space_group_name_H-M   'P 1'
#
loop_
_entity.id
_entity.type
_entity.pdbx_description
1 polymer ?
#
loop_
_entity_poly.entity_id
_entity_poly.type
_entity_poly.pdbx_seq_one_letter_code
_entity_poly.pdbx_strand_id
1 'polypeptide(L)'
;MAWVLTLLLLAGVLWLAIGGDVGGTVLTGVAMLSVGALALHGTLLRPRLAAGPGGLLARTVGGAHRYSWTEARLRLRTTRRLGRDSLTLEVESGDHLLVFGRIDLGEDPRDVLDVLTALKGQALS
;
A
#
# COMPACT_ATOMS: atom_id res chain seq x y z
N MET A 1 2.04 -4.74 -14.57
CA MET A 1 2.60 -3.50 -15.18
C MET A 1 3.98 -3.17 -14.66
N ALA A 2 4.17 -2.81 -13.38
CA ALA A 2 5.49 -2.39 -12.86
C ALA A 2 6.60 -3.46 -13.02
N TRP A 3 6.28 -4.74 -12.79
CA TRP A 3 7.22 -5.85 -13.00
C TRP A 3 7.69 -6.00 -14.44
N VAL A 4 6.83 -5.73 -15.42
CA VAL A 4 7.20 -5.79 -16.85
C VAL A 4 8.22 -4.71 -17.17
N LEU A 5 8.02 -3.50 -16.63
CA LEU A 5 9.00 -2.41 -16.77
C LEU A 5 10.33 -2.74 -16.08
N THR A 6 10.30 -3.35 -14.90
CA THR A 6 11.53 -3.81 -14.23
C THR A 6 12.29 -4.85 -15.08
N LEU A 7 11.59 -5.80 -15.69
CA LEU A 7 12.21 -6.81 -16.57
C LEU A 7 12.79 -6.19 -17.85
N LEU A 8 12.11 -5.20 -18.44
CA LEU A 8 12.62 -4.47 -19.59
C LEU A 8 13.89 -3.67 -19.24
N LEU A 9 13.92 -3.03 -18.07
CA LEU A 9 15.10 -2.30 -17.59
C LEU A 9 16.27 -3.26 -17.32
N LEU A 10 16.01 -4.44 -16.75
CA LEU A 10 17.02 -5.48 -16.57
C LEU A 10 17.63 -5.91 -17.91
N ALA A 11 16.78 -6.15 -18.93
CA ALA A 11 17.26 -6.50 -20.27
C ALA A 11 18.12 -5.37 -20.88
N GLY A 12 17.73 -4.11 -20.68
CA GLY A 12 18.52 -2.95 -21.09
C GLY A 12 19.89 -2.86 -20.41
N VAL A 13 19.96 -3.11 -19.10
CA VAL A 13 21.24 -3.18 -18.36
C VAL A 13 22.17 -4.24 -18.95
N LEU A 14 21.64 -5.45 -19.19
CA LEU A 14 22.43 -6.56 -19.74
C LEU A 14 22.94 -6.23 -21.15
N TRP A 15 22.09 -5.65 -22.00
CA TRP A 15 22.46 -5.25 -23.35
C TRP A 15 23.60 -4.20 -23.36
N LEU A 16 23.48 -3.15 -22.55
CA LEU A 16 24.47 -2.08 -22.45
C LEU A 16 25.79 -2.58 -21.85
N ALA A 17 25.72 -3.49 -20.87
CA ALA A 17 26.90 -4.09 -20.26
C ALA A 17 27.70 -4.93 -21.27
N ILE A 18 27.01 -5.74 -22.08
CA ILE A 18 27.65 -6.52 -23.16
C ILE A 18 28.25 -5.59 -24.21
N GLY A 19 27.60 -4.46 -24.50
CA GLY A 19 28.10 -3.43 -25.40
C GLY A 19 29.26 -2.59 -24.87
N GLY A 20 29.66 -2.75 -23.61
CA GLY A 20 30.74 -2.00 -22.97
C GLY A 20 30.39 -0.55 -22.59
N ASP A 21 29.12 -0.15 -22.68
CA ASP A 21 28.67 1.18 -22.26
C ASP A 21 28.46 1.22 -20.75
N VAL A 22 29.53 1.53 -20.03
CA VAL A 22 29.51 1.62 -18.56
C VAL A 22 28.54 2.71 -18.08
N GLY A 23 28.45 3.84 -18.78
CA GLY A 23 27.58 4.95 -18.40
C GLY A 23 26.10 4.60 -18.51
N GLY A 24 25.70 4.06 -19.67
CA GLY A 24 24.34 3.60 -19.90
C GLY A 24 23.93 2.45 -18.96
N THR A 25 24.85 1.53 -18.68
CA THR A 25 24.63 0.42 -17.75
C THR A 25 24.33 0.92 -16.34
N VAL A 26 25.12 1.85 -15.81
CA VAL A 26 24.93 2.40 -14.46
C VAL A 26 23.60 3.15 -14.36
N LEU A 27 23.32 4.05 -15.31
CA LEU A 27 22.09 4.86 -15.30
C LEU A 27 20.84 3.95 -15.36
N THR A 28 20.83 2.98 -16.27
CA THR A 28 19.71 2.05 -16.45
C THR A 28 19.58 1.10 -15.25
N GLY A 29 20.70 0.70 -14.64
CA GLY A 29 20.72 -0.10 -13.41
C GLY A 29 20.06 0.61 -12.23
N VAL A 30 20.36 1.90 -12.04
CA VAL A 30 19.70 2.72 -11.00
C VAL A 30 18.19 2.80 -11.26
N ALA A 31 17.78 3.08 -12.50
CA ALA A 31 16.36 3.11 -12.87
C ALA A 31 15.67 1.76 -12.61
N MET A 32 16.31 0.65 -12.97
CA MET A 32 15.82 -0.71 -12.71
C MET A 32 15.58 -0.94 -11.22
N LEU A 33 16.55 -0.57 -10.37
CA LEU A 33 16.44 -0.74 -8.92
C LEU A 33 15.32 0.13 -8.34
N SER A 34 15.19 1.38 -8.76
CA SER A 34 14.10 2.26 -8.30
C SER A 34 12.72 1.72 -8.67
N VAL A 35 12.53 1.30 -9.93
CA VAL A 35 11.25 0.76 -10.41
C VAL A 35 10.96 -0.60 -9.76
N GLY A 36 11.97 -1.46 -9.62
CA GLY A 36 11.87 -2.74 -8.95
C GLY A 36 11.49 -2.60 -7.47
N ALA A 37 12.11 -1.66 -6.75
CA ALA A 37 11.76 -1.34 -5.36
C ALA A 37 10.30 -0.85 -5.25
N LEU A 38 9.84 -0.01 -6.16
CA LEU A 38 8.45 0.47 -6.18
C LEU A 38 7.46 -0.67 -6.49
N ALA A 39 7.79 -1.53 -7.46
CA ALA A 39 6.99 -2.71 -7.79
C ALA A 39 6.89 -3.68 -6.61
N LEU A 40 8.03 -3.92 -5.94
CA LEU A 40 8.12 -4.75 -4.75
C LEU A 40 7.31 -4.15 -3.59
N HIS A 41 7.43 -2.84 -3.35
CA HIS A 41 6.66 -2.14 -2.32
C HIS A 41 5.15 -2.23 -2.58
N GLY A 42 4.72 -2.01 -3.82
CA GLY A 42 3.31 -2.11 -4.20
C GLY A 42 2.75 -3.54 -4.14
N THR A 43 3.59 -4.56 -4.33
CA THR A 43 3.17 -5.98 -4.27
C THR A 43 3.20 -6.54 -2.85
N LEU A 44 4.24 -6.26 -2.06
CA LEU A 44 4.35 -6.77 -0.68
C LEU A 44 3.33 -6.15 0.28
N LEU A 45 2.90 -4.93 0.00
CA LEU A 45 1.99 -4.19 0.86
C LEU A 45 0.52 -4.35 0.47
N ARG A 46 0.17 -5.09 -0.59
CA ARG A 46 -1.24 -5.40 -0.88
C ARG A 46 -1.62 -6.76 -0.28
N PRO A 47 -2.71 -6.86 0.52
CA PRO A 47 -3.58 -5.80 1.05
C PRO A 47 -2.98 -5.12 2.29
N ARG A 48 -3.00 -3.78 2.33
CA ARG A 48 -2.51 -3.01 3.49
C ARG A 48 -3.43 -3.11 4.69
N LEU A 49 -4.70 -3.44 4.47
CA LEU A 49 -5.71 -3.65 5.48
C LEU A 49 -6.53 -4.89 5.13
N ALA A 50 -6.60 -5.83 6.06
CA ALA A 50 -7.44 -7.02 5.98
C ALA A 50 -8.32 -7.09 7.22
N ALA A 51 -9.54 -7.60 7.07
CA ALA A 51 -10.47 -7.82 8.17
C ALA A 51 -10.77 -9.30 8.31
N GLY A 52 -10.87 -9.78 9.54
CA GLY A 52 -11.22 -11.16 9.84
C GLY A 52 -11.98 -11.29 11.16
N PRO A 53 -12.28 -12.53 11.59
CA PRO A 53 -13.08 -12.77 12.80
C PRO A 53 -12.45 -12.17 14.07
N GLY A 54 -11.11 -12.19 14.16
CA GLY A 54 -10.37 -11.67 15.31
C GLY A 54 -10.04 -10.17 15.26
N GLY A 55 -10.47 -9.44 14.23
CA GLY A 55 -10.19 -8.01 14.09
C GLY A 55 -9.59 -7.60 12.75
N LEU A 56 -8.87 -6.48 12.77
CA LEU A 56 -8.18 -5.90 11.63
C LEU A 56 -6.70 -6.32 11.63
N LEU A 57 -6.17 -6.57 10.45
CA LEU A 57 -4.74 -6.78 10.19
C LEU A 57 -4.27 -5.70 9.24
N ALA A 58 -3.44 -4.79 9.73
CA ALA A 58 -2.79 -3.77 8.94
C ALA A 58 -1.35 -4.18 8.62
N ARG A 59 -0.96 -4.16 7.35
CA ARG A 59 0.43 -4.39 6.93
C ARG A 59 1.09 -3.06 6.62
N THR A 60 2.07 -2.68 7.42
CA THR A 60 2.89 -1.47 7.23
C THR A 60 4.29 -1.86 6.74
N VAL A 61 5.12 -0.86 6.41
CA VAL A 61 6.52 -1.08 6.04
C VAL A 61 7.32 -1.74 7.17
N GLY A 62 6.94 -1.48 8.43
CA GLY A 62 7.60 -2.04 9.62
C GLY A 62 7.05 -3.39 10.09
N GLY A 63 5.99 -3.93 9.46
CA GLY A 63 5.42 -5.22 9.84
C GLY A 63 3.89 -5.26 9.84
N ALA A 64 3.34 -6.42 10.20
CA ALA A 64 1.90 -6.62 10.34
C ALA A 64 1.44 -6.36 11.77
N HIS A 65 0.43 -5.50 11.92
CA HIS A 65 -0.18 -5.13 13.19
C HIS A 65 -1.62 -5.65 13.21
N ARG A 66 -2.02 -6.29 14.32
CA ARG A 66 -3.38 -6.79 14.52
C ARG A 66 -4.09 -5.93 15.55
N TYR A 67 -5.32 -5.55 15.26
CA TYR A 67 -6.16 -4.72 16.12
C TYR A 67 -7.49 -5.41 16.35
N SER A 68 -7.91 -5.52 17.62
CA SER A 68 -9.22 -6.09 17.96
C SER A 68 -10.35 -5.17 17.49
N TRP A 69 -11.50 -5.76 17.14
CA TRP A 69 -12.71 -5.01 16.80
C TRP A 69 -13.20 -4.10 17.94
N THR A 70 -12.97 -4.49 19.20
CA THR A 70 -13.34 -3.70 20.38
C THR A 70 -12.55 -2.41 20.50
N GLU A 71 -11.27 -2.43 20.15
CA GLU A 71 -10.36 -1.28 20.29
C GLU A 71 -10.31 -0.42 19.03
N ALA A 72 -10.51 -1.04 17.86
CA ALA A 72 -10.45 -0.37 16.57
C ALA A 72 -11.63 0.60 16.38
N ARG A 73 -11.32 1.90 16.31
CA ARG A 73 -12.24 2.95 15.87
C ARG A 73 -11.97 3.27 14.41
N LEU A 74 -13.04 3.24 13.61
CA LEU A 74 -13.00 3.51 12.18
C LEU A 74 -13.61 4.89 11.92
N ARG A 75 -12.91 5.74 11.17
CA ARG A 75 -13.40 7.08 10.85
C ARG A 75 -13.03 7.47 9.43
N LEU A 76 -13.92 8.18 8.74
CA LEU A 76 -13.59 8.84 7.49
C LEU A 76 -13.11 10.26 7.75
N ARG A 77 -12.06 10.65 7.04
CA ARG A 77 -11.57 12.02 7.04
C ARG A 77 -11.38 12.51 5.62
N THR A 78 -11.91 13.69 5.35
CA THR A 78 -11.66 14.41 4.10
C THR A 78 -10.60 15.46 4.38
N THR A 79 -9.53 15.46 3.59
CA THR A 79 -8.53 16.52 3.59
C THR A 79 -8.51 17.22 2.24
N ARG A 80 -8.51 18.55 2.24
CA ARG A 80 -8.38 19.35 1.02
C ARG A 80 -6.92 19.80 0.90
N ARG A 81 -6.21 19.29 -0.10
CA ARG A 81 -4.84 19.72 -0.43
C ARG A 81 -4.75 20.03 -1.91
N LEU A 82 -4.15 21.17 -2.24
CA LEU A 82 -3.93 21.60 -3.64
C LEU A 82 -5.23 21.64 -4.48
N GLY A 83 -6.36 22.04 -3.86
CA GLY A 83 -7.66 22.07 -4.52
C GLY A 83 -8.29 20.70 -4.78
N ARG A 84 -7.69 19.60 -4.30
CA ARG A 84 -8.22 18.25 -4.42
C ARG A 84 -8.69 17.75 -3.06
N ASP A 85 -9.93 17.26 -3.00
CA ASP A 85 -10.45 16.56 -1.84
C ASP A 85 -9.96 15.12 -1.86
N SER A 86 -9.23 14.73 -0.83
CA SER A 86 -8.74 13.37 -0.61
C SER A 86 -9.45 12.77 0.59
N LEU A 87 -10.12 11.65 0.36
CA LEU A 87 -10.78 10.88 1.39
C LEU A 87 -9.83 9.79 1.91
N THR A 88 -9.78 9.63 3.23
CA THR A 88 -8.98 8.61 3.90
C THR A 88 -9.79 7.92 4.99
N LEU A 89 -9.54 6.62 5.17
CA LEU A 89 -10.01 5.82 6.29
C LEU A 89 -8.96 5.86 7.40
N GLU A 90 -9.33 6.38 8.55
CA GLU A 90 -8.54 6.35 9.78
C GLU A 90 -8.96 5.13 10.61
N VAL A 91 -7.98 4.34 11.04
CA VAL A 91 -8.13 3.23 11.99
C VAL A 91 -7.30 3.57 13.22
N GLU A 92 -7.99 3.82 14.33
CA GLU A 92 -7.38 4.18 15.60
C GLU A 92 -7.52 3.03 16.60
N SER A 93 -6.44 2.65 17.28
CA SER A 93 -6.42 1.60 18.31
C SER A 93 -5.35 1.92 19.35
N GLY A 94 -5.77 2.30 20.56
CA GLY A 94 -4.85 2.81 21.58
C GLY A 94 -4.08 4.04 21.08
N ASP A 95 -2.75 3.99 21.14
CA ASP A 95 -1.86 5.06 20.66
C ASP A 95 -1.53 4.95 19.15
N HIS A 96 -2.10 3.97 18.46
CA HIS A 96 -1.85 3.76 17.03
C HIS A 96 -2.94 4.41 16.18
N LEU A 97 -2.54 5.31 15.27
CA LEU A 97 -3.38 5.88 14.23
C LEU A 97 -2.84 5.47 12.86
N LEU A 98 -3.63 4.69 12.13
CA LEU A 98 -3.34 4.30 10.76
C LEU A 98 -4.26 5.03 9.81
N VAL A 99 -3.70 5.59 8.74
CA VAL A 99 -4.45 6.35 7.74
C VAL A 99 -4.30 5.65 6.40
N PHE A 100 -5.41 5.26 5.80
CA PHE A 100 -5.45 4.56 4.52
C PHE A 100 -6.18 5.39 3.47
N GLY A 101 -5.50 5.68 2.36
CA GLY A 101 -6.12 6.28 1.19
C GLY A 101 -6.64 5.23 0.20
N ARG A 102 -7.27 5.70 -0.87
CA ARG A 102 -7.76 4.84 -1.97
C ARG A 102 -6.69 3.92 -2.56
N ILE A 103 -5.44 4.39 -2.67
CA ILE A 103 -4.34 3.59 -3.24
C ILE A 103 -3.96 2.42 -2.31
N ASP A 104 -4.02 2.65 -1.00
CA ASP A 104 -3.69 1.67 0.03
C ASP A 104 -4.75 0.57 0.13
N LEU A 105 -6.02 0.96 0.03
CA LEU A 105 -7.18 0.08 0.13
C LEU A 105 -7.47 -0.64 -1.20
N GLY A 106 -7.14 -0.01 -2.32
CA GLY A 106 -7.52 -0.49 -3.65
C GLY A 106 -8.97 -0.16 -4.05
N GLU A 107 -9.75 0.43 -3.14
CA GLU A 107 -11.15 0.82 -3.31
C GLU A 107 -11.44 2.18 -2.63
N ASP A 108 -12.60 2.79 -2.87
CA ASP A 108 -13.05 3.98 -2.16
C ASP A 108 -13.11 3.75 -0.63
N PRO A 109 -12.46 4.60 0.18
CA PRO A 109 -12.49 4.49 1.63
C PRO A 109 -13.90 4.46 2.26
N ARG A 110 -14.91 5.08 1.63
CA ARG A 110 -16.32 5.01 2.10
C ARG A 110 -16.85 3.59 2.01
N ASP A 111 -16.72 2.99 0.83
CA ASP A 111 -17.23 1.64 0.57
C ASP A 111 -16.53 0.63 1.48
N VAL A 112 -15.24 0.82 1.73
CA VAL A 112 -14.47 0.01 2.69
C VAL A 112 -14.98 0.22 4.12
N LEU A 113 -15.25 1.46 4.55
CA LEU A 113 -15.80 1.72 5.89
C LEU A 113 -17.12 0.98 6.10
N ASP A 114 -18.01 0.99 5.11
CA ASP A 114 -19.32 0.33 5.20
C ASP A 114 -19.16 -1.18 5.41
N VAL A 115 -18.27 -1.82 4.64
CA VAL A 115 -17.95 -3.25 4.78
C VAL A 115 -17.34 -3.55 6.15
N LEU A 116 -16.36 -2.75 6.60
CA LEU A 116 -15.71 -2.97 7.89
C LEU A 116 -16.68 -2.77 9.07
N THR A 117 -17.62 -1.84 8.96
CA THR A 117 -18.65 -1.60 9.97
C THR A 117 -19.62 -2.77 10.06
N ALA A 118 -20.02 -3.34 8.92
CA ALA A 118 -20.85 -4.54 8.89
C ALA A 118 -20.13 -5.75 9.52
N LEU A 119 -18.86 -5.97 9.18
CA LEU A 119 -18.04 -7.04 9.77
C LEU A 119 -17.84 -6.87 11.28
N LYS A 120 -17.60 -5.62 11.74
CA LYS A 120 -17.51 -5.30 13.15
C LYS A 120 -18.81 -5.62 13.90
N GLY A 121 -19.96 -5.29 13.31
CA GLY A 121 -21.27 -5.62 13.88
C GLY A 121 -21.47 -7.12 14.06
N GLN A 122 -21.07 -7.92 13.06
CA GLN A 122 -21.15 -9.39 13.11
C GLN A 122 -20.18 -10.01 14.11
N ALA A 123 -19.00 -9.40 14.31
CA ALA A 123 -17.99 -9.93 15.23
C ALA A 123 -18.28 -9.61 16.70
N LEU A 124 -19.14 -8.62 16.97
CA LEU A 124 -19.51 -8.18 18.32
C LEU A 124 -20.92 -8.61 18.75
N SER A 125 -21.69 -9.23 17.85
CA SER A 125 -22.99 -9.86 18.14
C SER A 125 -22.82 -11.24 18.74
#